data_AF-A0A9W7HF68-F1
#
_entry.id   AF-A0A9W7HF68-F1
#
_cell.length_a   1.000
_cell.length_b   1.000
_cell.length_c   1.000
_cell.angle_alpha   90.00
_cell.angle_beta   90.00
_cell.angle_gamma   90.00
#
_symmetry.space_group_name_H-M   'P 1'
#
loop_
_entity.id
_entity.type
_entity.pdbx_description
1 polymer ?
#
loop_
_entity_poly.entity_id
_entity_poly.type
_entity_poly.pdbx_seq_one_letter_code
_entity_poly.pdbx_strand_id
1 'polypeptide(L)'
;MCQAYKLTLFFICYDVLKERKQFGAPLAAFQVNHQKLVVMLGNIQAMSLVGWCLCKLYDKGTITPDHASLGNSWITLKERETVALGRELLGSNGILADILVANAFCYLEPIYTYEGTYKSTRVDWCGERLREF
;
A
#
# COMPACT_ATOMS: atom_id res chain seq x y z
N MET A 1 -0.91 7.15 -6.42
CA MET A 1 0.40 6.69 -6.97
C MET A 1 0.16 5.67 -8.10
N CYS A 2 0.95 5.69 -9.18
CA CYS A 2 0.77 4.76 -10.32
C CYS A 2 1.04 3.31 -9.90
N GLN A 3 0.24 2.36 -10.41
CA GLN A 3 0.38 0.92 -10.16
C GLN A 3 1.79 0.38 -10.42
N ALA A 4 2.46 0.91 -11.46
CA ALA A 4 3.83 0.52 -11.80
C ALA A 4 4.81 0.81 -10.64
N TYR A 5 4.65 1.92 -9.93
CA TYR A 5 5.52 2.30 -8.83
C TYR A 5 5.45 1.30 -7.66
N LYS A 6 4.23 0.81 -7.36
CA LYS A 6 3.97 -0.15 -6.28
C LYS A 6 4.66 -1.48 -6.55
N LEU A 7 4.63 -1.94 -7.80
CA LEU A 7 5.34 -3.13 -8.27
C LEU A 7 6.86 -2.94 -8.23
N THR A 8 7.37 -1.78 -8.67
CA THR A 8 8.81 -1.48 -8.60
C THR A 8 9.33 -1.54 -7.15
N LEU A 9 8.58 -1.00 -6.19
CA LEU A 9 8.93 -1.08 -4.78
C LEU A 9 9.03 -2.53 -4.29
N PHE A 10 8.10 -3.40 -4.69
CA PHE A 10 8.15 -4.83 -4.39
C PHE A 10 9.39 -5.50 -4.99
N PHE A 11 9.70 -5.24 -6.27
CA PHE A 11 10.86 -5.84 -6.94
C PHE A 11 12.18 -5.42 -6.30
N ILE A 12 12.33 -4.15 -5.93
CA ILE A 12 13.53 -3.67 -5.21
C ILE A 12 13.68 -4.41 -3.87
N CYS A 13 12.60 -4.57 -3.11
CA CYS A 13 12.65 -5.31 -1.85
C CYS A 13 13.07 -6.77 -2.08
N TYR A 14 12.54 -7.40 -3.13
CA TYR A 14 12.86 -8.77 -3.49
C TYR A 14 14.34 -8.95 -3.90
N ASP A 15 14.87 -8.05 -4.72
CA ASP A 15 16.26 -8.10 -5.17
C ASP A 15 17.24 -7.95 -4.00
N VAL A 16 16.99 -6.98 -3.10
CA VAL A 16 17.82 -6.79 -1.89
C VAL A 16 17.79 -8.02 -0.98
N LEU A 17 16.65 -8.69 -0.84
CA LEU A 17 16.53 -9.90 -0.02
C LEU A 17 17.27 -11.11 -0.61
N LYS A 18 17.46 -11.15 -1.93
CA LYS A 18 18.24 -12.21 -2.61
C LYS A 18 19.74 -11.96 -2.51
N GLU A 19 20.15 -10.71 -2.64
CA GLU A 19 21.57 -10.33 -2.59
C GLU A 19 22.12 -10.36 -1.15
N ARG A 20 21.32 -9.89 -0.19
CA ARG A 20 21.75 -9.80 1.20
C ARG A 20 21.76 -11.17 1.87
N LYS A 21 22.91 -11.55 2.43
CA LYS A 21 23.11 -12.78 3.19
C LYS A 21 23.29 -12.47 4.67
N GLN A 22 22.52 -13.14 5.53
CA GLN A 22 22.63 -13.09 6.98
C GLN A 22 22.47 -14.50 7.55
N PHE A 23 23.17 -14.78 8.65
CA PHE A 23 23.15 -16.11 9.29
C PHE A 23 23.48 -17.27 8.31
N GLY A 24 24.39 -17.03 7.37
CA GLY A 24 24.83 -18.04 6.40
C GLY A 24 23.88 -18.31 5.23
N ALA A 25 22.73 -17.63 5.14
CA ALA A 25 21.74 -17.82 4.08
C ALA A 25 21.27 -16.46 3.51
N PRO A 26 20.71 -16.41 2.29
CA PRO A 26 20.03 -15.21 1.80
C PRO A 26 18.82 -14.88 2.67
N LEU A 27 18.52 -13.59 2.87
CA LEU A 27 17.36 -13.18 3.69
C LEU A 27 16.04 -13.71 3.14
N ALA A 28 15.96 -13.94 1.82
CA ALA A 28 14.82 -14.59 1.19
C ALA A 28 14.54 -15.97 1.80
N ALA A 29 15.53 -16.73 2.29
CA ALA A 29 15.30 -18.07 2.83
C ALA A 29 14.47 -18.11 4.14
N PHE A 30 14.35 -16.98 4.85
CA PHE A 30 13.61 -16.92 6.11
C PHE A 30 12.11 -16.73 5.89
N GLN A 31 11.30 -17.59 6.50
CA GLN A 31 9.84 -17.59 6.38
C GLN A 31 9.19 -16.25 6.77
N VAL A 32 9.74 -15.57 7.78
CA VAL A 32 9.24 -14.25 8.22
C VAL A 32 9.37 -13.20 7.11
N ASN A 33 10.47 -13.23 6.34
CA ASN A 33 10.66 -12.30 5.23
C ASN A 33 9.76 -12.65 4.04
N HIS A 34 9.58 -13.95 3.76
CA HIS A 34 8.61 -14.41 2.76
C HIS A 34 7.18 -14.00 3.10
N GLN A 35 6.75 -14.13 4.36
CA GLN A 35 5.40 -13.73 4.77
C GLN A 35 5.14 -12.25 4.49
N LYS A 36 6.11 -11.37 4.79
CA LYS A 36 6.00 -9.94 4.50
C LYS A 36 5.90 -9.66 3.00
N LEU A 37 6.71 -10.32 2.18
CA LEU A 37 6.64 -10.19 0.71
C LEU A 37 5.27 -10.63 0.16
N VAL A 38 4.73 -11.74 0.67
CA VAL A 38 3.41 -12.23 0.24
C VAL A 38 2.31 -11.25 0.64
N VAL A 39 2.36 -10.69 1.85
CA VAL A 39 1.40 -9.67 2.30
C VAL A 39 1.49 -8.41 1.43
N MET A 40 2.70 -7.94 1.14
CA MET A 40 2.91 -6.79 0.23
C MET A 40 2.31 -7.05 -1.15
N LEU A 41 2.59 -8.21 -1.75
CA LEU A 41 2.05 -8.56 -3.05
C LEU A 41 0.52 -8.67 -3.02
N GLY A 42 -0.04 -9.28 -1.97
CA GLY A 42 -1.49 -9.38 -1.77
C GLY A 42 -2.16 -8.01 -1.69
N ASN A 43 -1.57 -7.08 -0.93
CA ASN A 43 -2.05 -5.70 -0.85
C ASN A 43 -2.00 -5.00 -2.22
N ILE A 44 -0.91 -5.15 -2.98
CA ILE A 44 -0.77 -4.58 -4.32
C ILE A 44 -1.86 -5.09 -5.26
N GLN A 45 -2.11 -6.41 -5.28
CA GLN A 45 -3.16 -6.99 -6.12
C GLN A 45 -4.55 -6.50 -5.71
N ALA A 46 -4.83 -6.47 -4.40
CA ALA A 46 -6.12 -6.03 -3.90
C ALA A 46 -6.40 -4.55 -4.21
N MET A 47 -5.41 -3.67 -4.02
CA MET A 47 -5.49 -2.25 -4.44
C MET A 47 -5.77 -2.11 -5.94
N SER A 48 -5.16 -2.97 -6.77
CA SER A 48 -5.35 -2.96 -8.22
C SER A 48 -6.78 -3.32 -8.60
N LEU A 49 -7.35 -4.35 -7.95
CA LEU A 49 -8.71 -4.80 -8.19
C LEU A 49 -9.75 -3.77 -7.73
N VAL A 50 -9.52 -3.11 -6.59
CA VAL A 50 -10.39 -2.02 -6.12
C VAL A 50 -10.35 -0.85 -7.12
N GLY A 51 -9.16 -0.43 -7.56
CA GLY A 51 -9.02 0.62 -8.58
C GLY A 51 -9.72 0.25 -9.89
N TRP A 52 -9.55 -0.99 -10.36
CA TRP A 52 -10.22 -1.49 -11.55
C TRP A 52 -11.75 -1.50 -11.42
N CYS A 53 -12.27 -1.90 -10.25
CA CYS A 53 -13.71 -1.88 -9.97
C CYS A 53 -14.26 -0.45 -10.01
N LEU A 54 -13.56 0.54 -9.45
CA LEU A 54 -13.95 1.95 -9.52
C LEU A 54 -13.97 2.46 -10.96
N CYS A 55 -12.97 2.13 -11.76
CA CYS A 55 -12.97 2.47 -13.19
C CYS A 55 -14.18 1.86 -13.90
N LYS A 56 -14.55 0.60 -13.60
CA LYS A 56 -15.74 -0.03 -14.18
C LYS A 56 -17.05 0.62 -13.73
N LEU A 57 -17.14 1.10 -12.50
CA LEU A 57 -18.32 1.84 -12.04
C LEU A 57 -18.41 3.22 -12.70
N TYR A 58 -17.26 3.86 -12.92
CA TYR A 58 -17.15 5.12 -13.66
C TYR A 58 -17.58 4.96 -15.12
N ASP A 59 -17.07 3.94 -15.82
CA ASP A 59 -17.46 3.62 -17.20
C ASP A 59 -18.97 3.36 -17.35
N LYS A 60 -19.59 2.78 -16.32
CA LYS A 60 -21.04 2.52 -16.27
C LYS A 60 -21.88 3.72 -15.85
N GLY A 61 -21.25 4.84 -15.44
CA GLY A 61 -21.96 6.02 -14.91
C GLY A 61 -22.70 5.78 -13.58
N THR A 62 -22.35 4.72 -12.84
CA THR A 62 -23.01 4.34 -11.57
C THR A 62 -22.15 4.63 -10.35
N ILE A 63 -21.03 5.33 -10.54
CA ILE A 63 -20.13 5.71 -9.47
C ILE A 63 -20.77 6.79 -8.59
N THR A 64 -20.76 6.56 -7.28
CA THR A 64 -21.15 7.56 -6.30
C THR A 64 -19.88 8.19 -5.71
N PRO A 65 -19.94 9.44 -5.22
CA PRO A 65 -18.82 10.04 -4.50
C PRO A 65 -18.35 9.17 -3.32
N ASP A 66 -19.26 8.44 -2.68
CA ASP A 66 -18.97 7.49 -1.61
C ASP A 66 -18.06 6.35 -2.08
N HIS A 67 -18.32 5.77 -3.25
CA HIS A 67 -17.48 4.71 -3.81
C HIS A 67 -16.05 5.22 -4.07
N ALA A 68 -15.93 6.42 -4.63
CA ALA A 68 -14.63 7.04 -4.90
C ALA A 68 -13.85 7.30 -3.59
N SER A 69 -14.53 7.85 -2.58
CA SER A 69 -13.92 8.22 -1.29
C SER A 69 -13.51 6.99 -0.46
N LEU A 70 -14.38 5.97 -0.39
CA LEU A 70 -14.08 4.70 0.27
C LEU A 70 -12.92 3.97 -0.42
N GLY A 71 -12.98 3.89 -1.75
CA GLY A 71 -11.93 3.25 -2.53
C GLY A 71 -10.57 3.90 -2.33
N ASN A 72 -10.52 5.23 -2.38
CA ASN A 72 -9.27 5.96 -2.22
C ASN A 72 -8.70 5.82 -0.80
N SER A 73 -9.53 6.02 0.24
CA SER A 73 -9.08 5.89 1.63
C SER A 73 -8.59 4.48 1.97
N TRP A 74 -9.23 3.44 1.44
CA TRP A 74 -8.79 2.06 1.63
C TRP A 74 -7.47 1.76 0.91
N ILE A 75 -7.32 2.21 -0.34
CA ILE A 75 -6.08 2.04 -1.13
C ILE A 75 -4.91 2.70 -0.40
N THR A 76 -5.06 3.95 0.03
CA THR A 76 -3.97 4.69 0.67
C THR A 76 -3.57 4.10 2.02
N LEU A 77 -4.52 3.53 2.79
CA LEU A 77 -4.20 2.76 4.00
C LEU A 77 -3.35 1.53 3.68
N LYS A 78 -3.76 0.75 2.68
CA LYS A 78 -3.07 -0.49 2.29
C LYS A 78 -1.71 -0.22 1.67
N GLU A 79 -1.58 0.89 0.97
CA GLU A 79 -0.31 1.38 0.46
C GLU A 79 0.64 1.70 1.61
N ARG A 80 0.15 2.34 2.68
CA ARG A 80 0.95 2.69 3.86
C ARG A 80 1.49 1.46 4.57
N GLU A 81 0.63 0.46 4.76
CA GLU A 81 1.01 -0.84 5.31
C GLU A 81 2.09 -1.52 4.44
N THR A 82 1.92 -1.48 3.12
CA THR A 82 2.86 -2.09 2.16
C THR A 82 4.24 -1.44 2.20
N VAL A 83 4.30 -0.10 2.22
CA VAL A 83 5.59 0.61 2.28
C VAL A 83 6.26 0.43 3.65
N ALA A 84 5.48 0.38 4.75
CA ALA A 84 6.01 0.10 6.07
C ALA A 84 6.67 -1.30 6.15
N LEU A 85 6.04 -2.32 5.56
CA LEU A 85 6.62 -3.66 5.44
C LEU A 85 7.88 -3.68 4.59
N GLY A 86 7.89 -2.95 3.46
CA GLY A 86 9.07 -2.81 2.61
C GLY A 86 10.25 -2.18 3.36
N ARG A 87 10.00 -1.13 4.15
CA ARG A 87 11.01 -0.48 5.00
C ARG A 87 11.59 -1.46 6.02
N GLU A 88 10.73 -2.26 6.65
CA GLU A 88 11.15 -3.26 7.62
C GLU A 88 12.02 -4.37 6.99
N LEU A 89 11.68 -4.81 5.77
CA LEU A 89 12.46 -5.81 5.02
C LEU A 89 13.88 -5.35 4.69
N LEU A 90 14.06 -4.06 4.40
CA LEU A 90 15.36 -3.47 4.13
C LEU A 90 16.18 -3.18 5.40
N GLY A 91 15.53 -3.15 6.57
CA GLY A 91 16.16 -2.80 7.85
C GLY A 91 16.71 -1.37 7.82
N SER A 92 17.94 -1.17 8.30
CA SER A 92 18.59 0.16 8.32
C SER A 92 18.73 0.78 6.92
N ASN A 93 18.90 -0.04 5.88
CA ASN A 93 19.00 0.47 4.50
C ASN A 93 17.67 1.08 4.04
N GLY A 94 16.54 0.69 4.64
CA GLY A 94 15.22 1.24 4.31
C GLY A 94 15.02 2.70 4.72
N ILE A 95 15.97 3.32 5.45
CA ILE A 95 15.92 4.74 5.84
C ILE A 95 16.77 5.62 4.90
N LEU A 96 17.68 5.01 4.13
CA LEU A 96 18.56 5.74 3.23
C LEU A 96 17.73 6.34 2.09
N ALA A 97 17.84 7.66 1.91
CA ALA A 97 17.12 8.41 0.88
C ALA A 97 17.45 7.95 -0.55
N ASP A 98 18.60 7.31 -0.76
CA ASP A 98 19.00 6.77 -2.06
C ASP A 98 18.17 5.54 -2.47
N ILE A 99 17.48 4.90 -1.51
CA ILE A 99 16.62 3.75 -1.79
C ILE A 99 15.18 4.22 -1.96
N LEU A 100 14.56 3.77 -3.06
CA LEU A 100 13.19 4.12 -3.45
C LEU A 100 12.17 3.99 -2.30
N VAL A 101 12.37 3.00 -1.42
CA VAL A 101 11.46 2.71 -0.30
C VAL A 101 11.43 3.84 0.74
N ALA A 102 12.56 4.49 1.04
CA ALA A 102 12.59 5.61 1.97
C ALA A 102 11.84 6.81 1.41
N ASN A 103 12.06 7.12 0.12
CA ASN A 103 11.33 8.17 -0.58
C ASN A 103 9.83 7.85 -0.66
N ALA A 104 9.48 6.61 -1.02
CA ALA A 104 8.09 6.15 -1.06
C ALA A 104 7.39 6.37 0.29
N PHE A 105 8.06 6.07 1.40
CA PHE A 105 7.52 6.26 2.75
C PHE A 105 7.25 7.73 3.04
N CYS A 106 8.21 8.61 2.75
CA CYS A 106 8.07 10.06 2.94
C CYS A 106 6.99 10.69 2.06
N TYR A 107 6.84 10.24 0.81
CA TYR A 107 5.81 10.75 -0.09
C TYR A 107 4.40 10.26 0.26
N LEU A 108 4.28 9.10 0.91
CA LEU A 108 2.98 8.50 1.17
C LEU A 108 2.26 9.09 2.39
N GLU A 109 2.98 9.54 3.41
CA GLU A 109 2.41 10.20 4.60
C GLU A 109 1.60 11.47 4.27
N PRO A 110 2.08 12.40 3.41
CA PRO A 110 1.26 13.53 3.00
C PRO A 110 0.08 13.08 2.13
N ILE A 111 0.24 12.11 1.23
CA ILE A 111 -0.87 11.58 0.40
C ILE A 111 -1.97 11.02 1.30
N TYR A 112 -1.59 10.25 2.32
CA TYR A 112 -2.52 9.74 3.33
C TYR A 112 -3.25 10.84 4.07
N THR A 113 -2.62 11.99 4.29
CA THR A 113 -3.21 13.13 5.03
C THR A 113 -4.10 14.01 4.14
N TYR A 114 -3.66 14.34 2.92
CA TYR A 114 -4.37 15.21 1.99
C TYR A 114 -5.56 14.50 1.35
N GLU A 115 -5.35 13.31 0.80
CA GLU A 115 -6.42 12.54 0.18
C GLU A 115 -7.22 11.72 1.20
N GLY A 116 -6.66 11.56 2.40
CA GLY A 116 -7.31 10.93 3.54
C GLY A 116 -7.41 11.93 4.69
N THR A 117 -8.43 12.79 4.62
CA THR A 117 -9.11 13.21 5.85
C THR A 117 -9.78 11.96 6.46
N TYR A 118 -8.95 11.03 6.92
CA TYR A 118 -9.30 9.66 7.29
C TYR A 118 -10.31 9.62 8.44
N LYS A 119 -10.39 10.73 9.18
CA LYS A 119 -11.33 11.01 10.25
C LYS A 119 -12.61 11.72 9.81
N SER A 120 -12.68 12.39 8.66
CA SER A 120 -13.98 12.86 8.14
C SER A 120 -14.63 11.76 7.31
N THR A 121 -13.92 11.20 6.32
CA THR A 121 -14.45 10.19 5.38
C THR A 121 -14.98 8.94 6.06
N ARG A 122 -14.34 8.47 7.14
CA ARG A 122 -14.74 7.24 7.85
C ARG A 122 -15.83 7.49 8.90
N VAL A 123 -15.83 8.66 9.55
CA VAL A 123 -16.71 8.95 10.69
C VAL A 123 -18.07 9.47 10.20
N ASP A 124 -18.11 10.25 9.12
CA ASP A 124 -19.36 10.59 8.44
C ASP A 124 -20.04 9.32 7.90
N TRP A 125 -19.29 8.44 7.23
CA TRP A 125 -19.88 7.23 6.64
C TRP A 125 -20.40 6.21 7.66
N CYS A 126 -19.58 5.88 8.67
CA CYS A 126 -20.01 4.95 9.71
C CYS A 126 -21.18 5.56 10.52
N GLY A 127 -21.19 6.87 10.73
CA GLY A 127 -22.24 7.57 11.45
C GLY A 127 -23.54 7.77 10.65
N GLU A 128 -23.48 8.05 9.35
CA GLU A 128 -24.67 8.25 8.50
C GLU A 128 -25.32 6.93 8.12
N ARG A 129 -24.55 5.90 7.74
CA ARG A 129 -25.14 4.63 7.31
C ARG A 129 -25.62 3.75 8.48
N LEU A 130 -24.99 3.81 9.66
CA LEU A 130 -25.52 3.15 10.87
C LEU A 130 -26.78 3.83 11.41
N ARG A 131 -27.12 5.06 10.98
CA ARG A 131 -28.41 5.70 11.31
C ARG A 131 -29.56 5.21 10.42
N GLU A 132 -29.26 4.52 9.33
CA GLU A 132 -30.24 3.92 8.42
C GLU A 132 -30.54 2.44 8.75
N PHE A 133 -29.92 1.89 9.81
CA PHE A 133 -30.15 0.52 10.32
C PHE A 133 -30.76 0.54 11.73
#